data_AF-A0A0J8UAW0-F1
#
_entry.id   AF-A0A0J8UAW0-F1
#
_cell.length_a   1.000
_cell.length_b   1.000
_cell.length_c   1.000
_cell.angle_alpha   90.00
_cell.angle_beta   90.00
_cell.angle_gamma   90.00
#
_symmetry.space_group_name_H-M   'P 1'
#
loop_
_entity.id
_entity.type
_entity.pdbx_description
1 polymer ?
#
loop_
_entity_poly.entity_id
_entity_poly.type
_entity_poly.pdbx_seq_one_letter_code
_entity_poly.pdbx_strand_id
1 'polypeptide(L)'
;MSAETEKLAIELDEALTDPEAARKMSELLATRGVPDWIDLDDLADLVETNDLLMRTLSEADRGELAVAPPREVPDWLRLGMLSAFTQWVAGEAQTCEHNPRWNGPIPGMAVAWKPGVVACPSCLELHEVSEVENRRCDCCGRITDPSEGIRPVTLSTGILWYRAGACNDCFPFDLAERLRS
;
A
#
# COMPACT_ATOMS: atom_id res chain seq x y z
N MET A 1 12.28 -3.68 -11.26
CA MET A 1 12.66 -3.83 -9.84
C MET A 1 14.06 -4.41 -9.78
N SER A 2 14.97 -3.79 -9.05
CA SER A 2 16.30 -4.35 -8.80
C SER A 2 16.24 -5.47 -7.75
N ALA A 3 17.26 -6.33 -7.71
CA ALA A 3 17.37 -7.36 -6.67
C ALA A 3 17.50 -6.76 -5.25
N GLU A 4 17.98 -5.52 -5.16
CA GLU A 4 18.14 -4.80 -3.89
C GLU A 4 16.80 -4.31 -3.34
N THR A 5 15.91 -3.77 -4.19
CA THR A 5 14.56 -3.35 -3.78
C THR A 5 13.68 -4.54 -3.41
N GLU A 6 13.79 -5.66 -4.12
CA GLU A 6 13.11 -6.91 -3.76
C GLU A 6 13.54 -7.44 -2.38
N LYS A 7 14.85 -7.46 -2.12
CA LYS A 7 15.40 -7.87 -0.81
C LYS A 7 14.91 -6.96 0.31
N LEU A 8 14.88 -5.65 0.08
CA LEU A 8 14.41 -4.69 1.08
C LEU A 8 12.92 -4.87 1.39
N ALA A 9 12.08 -5.19 0.39
CA ALA A 9 10.66 -5.45 0.62
C ALA A 9 10.44 -6.67 1.54
N ILE A 10 11.26 -7.72 1.37
CA ILE A 10 11.23 -8.91 2.24
C ILE A 10 11.73 -8.59 3.65
N GLU A 11 12.82 -7.83 3.79
CA GLU A 11 13.34 -7.44 5.11
C GLU A 11 12.35 -6.56 5.88
N LEU A 12 11.62 -5.67 5.18
CA LEU A 12 10.54 -4.88 5.76
C LEU A 12 9.33 -5.72 6.15
N ASP A 13 8.97 -6.73 5.34
CA ASP A 13 7.94 -7.71 5.68
C ASP A 13 8.27 -8.40 7.00
N GLU A 14 9.47 -8.99 7.09
CA GLU A 14 9.94 -9.68 8.29
C GLU A 14 9.89 -8.74 9.52
N ALA A 15 10.35 -7.49 9.36
CA ALA A 15 10.29 -6.49 10.42
C ALA A 15 8.86 -6.12 10.86
N LEU A 16 7.89 -6.15 9.96
CA LEU A 16 6.50 -5.81 10.26
C LEU A 16 5.73 -6.98 10.90
N THR A 17 6.18 -8.21 10.68
CA THR A 17 5.48 -9.43 11.13
C THR A 17 6.16 -10.11 12.32
N ASP A 18 7.45 -9.82 12.57
CA ASP A 18 8.21 -10.28 13.74
C ASP A 18 8.57 -9.09 14.67
N PRO A 19 8.03 -9.04 15.91
CA PRO A 19 8.37 -8.02 16.90
C PRO A 19 9.88 -7.88 17.18
N GLU A 20 10.65 -8.97 17.07
CA GLU A 20 12.10 -8.91 17.27
C GLU A 20 12.83 -8.25 16.09
N ALA A 21 12.37 -8.51 14.87
CA ALA A 21 12.84 -7.85 13.67
C ALA A 21 12.45 -6.36 13.63
N ALA A 22 11.23 -5.99 14.08
CA ALA A 22 10.80 -4.60 14.25
C ALA A 22 11.76 -3.82 15.16
N ARG A 23 12.13 -4.42 16.30
CA ARG A 23 13.06 -3.83 17.27
C ARG A 23 14.44 -3.63 16.66
N LYS A 24 14.98 -4.65 15.96
CA LYS A 24 16.27 -4.56 15.27
C LYS A 24 16.28 -3.51 14.16
N MET A 25 15.19 -3.38 13.40
CA MET A 25 15.02 -2.35 12.37
C MET A 25 15.01 -0.95 12.99
N SER A 26 14.26 -0.75 14.08
CA SER A 26 14.24 0.52 14.83
C SER A 26 15.63 0.90 15.36
N GLU A 27 16.37 -0.07 15.93
CA GLU A 27 17.75 0.13 16.38
C GLU A 27 18.72 0.45 15.22
N LEU A 28 18.54 -0.17 14.05
CA LEU A 28 19.29 0.10 12.82
C LEU A 28 19.03 1.50 12.26
N LEU A 29 17.76 1.93 12.25
CA LEU A 29 17.37 3.27 11.79
C LEU A 29 17.91 4.35 12.74
N ALA A 30 17.85 4.11 14.05
CA ALA A 30 18.43 5.00 15.06
C ALA A 30 19.96 5.11 14.95
N THR A 31 20.67 4.00 14.67
CA THR A 31 22.14 3.99 14.56
C THR A 31 22.67 4.50 13.23
N ARG A 32 21.89 4.43 12.15
CA ARG A 32 22.23 5.02 10.84
C ARG A 32 22.02 6.52 10.77
N GLY A 33 21.58 7.14 11.88
CA GLY A 33 21.32 8.56 11.94
C GLY A 33 20.30 8.98 10.89
N VAL A 34 19.20 8.22 10.74
CA VAL A 34 18.00 8.71 10.05
C VAL A 34 17.74 10.09 10.65
N PRO A 35 17.97 11.18 9.88
CA PRO A 35 18.10 12.48 10.52
C PRO A 35 16.77 12.91 11.17
N ASP A 36 16.82 13.90 12.07
CA ASP A 36 15.67 14.50 12.81
C ASP A 36 14.56 15.14 11.92
N TRP A 37 14.44 14.77 10.63
CA TRP A 37 13.48 15.32 9.67
C TRP A 37 12.13 14.60 9.64
N ILE A 38 11.91 13.58 10.48
CA ILE A 38 10.53 13.19 10.82
C ILE A 38 10.07 14.19 11.87
N ASP A 39 9.59 15.34 11.41
CA ASP A 39 8.80 16.21 12.28
C ASP A 39 7.56 15.42 12.67
N LEU A 40 7.44 15.12 13.97
CA LEU A 40 6.34 14.32 14.50
C LEU A 40 5.00 15.04 14.33
N ASP A 41 5.02 16.37 14.23
CA ASP A 41 3.84 17.17 13.95
C ASP A 41 3.42 17.02 12.46
N ASP A 42 4.39 17.06 11.52
CA ASP A 42 4.11 16.77 10.10
C ASP A 42 3.60 15.33 9.90
N LEU A 43 4.11 14.37 10.68
CA LEU A 43 3.64 12.99 10.65
C LEU A 43 2.20 12.87 11.19
N ALA A 44 1.83 13.65 12.21
CA ALA A 44 0.48 13.68 12.74
C ALA A 44 -0.52 14.26 11.72
N ASP A 45 -0.16 15.37 11.07
CA ASP A 45 -0.96 15.98 10.00
C ASP A 45 -1.12 15.05 8.79
N LEU A 46 -0.07 14.30 8.45
CA LEU A 46 -0.11 13.26 7.42
C LEU A 46 -1.04 12.11 7.79
N VAL A 47 -1.01 11.64 9.04
CA VAL A 47 -1.91 10.60 9.53
C VAL A 47 -3.36 11.08 9.50
N GLU A 48 -3.63 12.32 9.93
CA GLU A 48 -4.98 12.91 9.91
C GLU A 48 -5.50 13.08 8.47
N THR A 49 -4.66 13.60 7.57
CA THR A 49 -4.99 13.73 6.15
C THR A 49 -5.25 12.37 5.51
N ASN A 50 -4.44 11.37 5.85
CA ASN A 50 -4.62 9.98 5.41
C ASN A 50 -5.94 9.40 5.91
N ASP A 51 -6.27 9.61 7.19
CA ASP A 51 -7.53 9.15 7.80
C ASP A 51 -8.74 9.79 7.11
N LEU A 52 -8.72 11.10 6.90
CA LEU A 52 -9.81 11.84 6.25
C LEU A 52 -10.04 11.35 4.81
N LEU A 53 -8.96 11.19 4.05
CA LEU A 53 -9.03 10.82 2.64
C LEU A 53 -9.42 9.33 2.51
N MET A 54 -8.98 8.43 3.40
CA MET A 54 -9.43 7.03 3.44
C MET A 54 -10.91 6.91 3.83
N ARG A 55 -11.41 7.72 4.76
CA ARG A 55 -12.85 7.78 5.07
C ARG A 55 -13.65 8.26 3.86
N THR A 56 -13.17 9.30 3.18
CA THR A 56 -13.81 9.83 1.96
C THR A 56 -13.89 8.77 0.85
N LEU A 57 -12.81 8.00 0.65
CA LEU A 57 -12.79 6.89 -0.31
C LEU A 57 -13.71 5.73 0.12
N SER A 58 -13.73 5.38 1.40
CA SER A 58 -14.62 4.35 1.96
C SER A 58 -16.09 4.70 1.75
N GLU A 59 -16.46 5.96 1.99
CA GLU A 59 -17.81 6.48 1.76
C GLU A 59 -18.19 6.47 0.27
N ALA A 60 -17.25 6.82 -0.62
CA ALA A 60 -17.47 6.81 -2.07
C ALA A 60 -17.65 5.39 -2.64
N ASP A 61 -16.91 4.40 -2.12
CA ASP A 61 -16.93 3.01 -2.61
C ASP A 61 -17.91 2.09 -1.84
N ARG A 62 -18.65 2.64 -0.86
CA ARG A 62 -19.43 1.86 0.16
C ARG A 62 -18.58 0.77 0.83
N GLY A 63 -17.27 1.00 0.92
CA GLY A 63 -16.33 0.10 1.56
C GLY A 63 -16.40 0.22 3.08
N GLU A 64 -15.87 -0.78 3.77
CA GLU A 64 -15.63 -0.73 5.21
C GLU A 64 -14.17 -0.40 5.48
N LEU A 65 -13.92 0.59 6.35
CA LEU A 65 -12.58 0.88 6.85
C LEU A 65 -12.26 -0.07 8.00
N ALA A 66 -11.13 -0.76 7.93
CA ALA A 66 -10.64 -1.64 8.98
C ALA A 66 -9.15 -1.39 9.24
N VAL A 67 -8.75 -1.36 10.51
CA VAL A 67 -7.35 -1.24 10.93
C VAL A 67 -6.86 -2.62 11.35
N ALA A 68 -5.92 -3.19 10.59
CA ALA A 68 -5.35 -4.50 10.86
C ALA A 68 -3.87 -4.41 11.25
N PRO A 69 -3.38 -5.25 12.18
CA PRO A 69 -1.95 -5.43 12.34
C PRO A 69 -1.35 -6.07 11.07
N PRO A 70 -0.08 -5.79 10.72
CA PRO A 70 0.51 -6.27 9.47
C PRO A 70 0.38 -7.79 9.24
N ARG A 71 0.55 -8.59 10.29
CA ARG A 71 0.43 -10.06 10.24
C ARG A 71 -0.95 -10.60 9.83
N GLU A 72 -1.99 -9.77 9.92
CA GLU A 72 -3.36 -10.14 9.54
C GLU A 72 -3.69 -9.71 8.10
N VAL A 73 -2.86 -8.86 7.49
CA VAL A 73 -2.95 -8.51 6.07
C VAL A 73 -2.31 -9.65 5.25
N PRO A 74 -3.01 -10.20 4.24
CA PRO A 74 -2.45 -11.27 3.41
C PRO A 74 -1.11 -10.89 2.77
N ASP A 75 -0.19 -11.84 2.73
CA ASP A 75 1.19 -11.62 2.26
C ASP A 75 1.24 -11.00 0.86
N TRP A 76 0.42 -11.47 -0.08
CA TRP A 76 0.42 -10.94 -1.45
C TRP A 76 0.09 -9.45 -1.51
N LEU A 77 -0.84 -8.98 -0.66
CA LEU A 77 -1.28 -7.59 -0.63
C LEU A 77 -0.22 -6.73 0.07
N ARG A 78 0.30 -7.24 1.18
CA ARG A 78 1.31 -6.57 2.01
C ARG A 78 2.66 -6.46 1.29
N LEU A 79 3.14 -7.56 0.68
CA LEU A 79 4.35 -7.58 -0.15
C LEU A 79 4.19 -6.75 -1.42
N GLY A 80 2.99 -6.71 -2.03
CA GLY A 80 2.71 -5.85 -3.16
C GLY A 80 2.90 -4.37 -2.82
N MET A 81 2.36 -3.94 -1.69
CA MET A 81 2.55 -2.58 -1.17
C MET A 81 4.01 -2.29 -0.80
N LEU A 82 4.68 -3.19 -0.07
CA LEU A 82 6.08 -3.00 0.31
C LEU A 82 7.01 -2.94 -0.92
N SER A 83 6.71 -3.72 -1.95
CA SER A 83 7.42 -3.67 -3.22
C SER A 83 7.23 -2.31 -3.92
N ALA A 84 6.00 -1.78 -3.94
CA ALA A 84 5.74 -0.44 -4.48
C ALA A 84 6.46 0.65 -3.66
N PHE A 85 6.43 0.55 -2.33
CA PHE A 85 7.08 1.50 -1.44
C PHE A 85 8.60 1.53 -1.62
N THR A 86 9.24 0.36 -1.61
CA THR A 86 10.70 0.25 -1.74
C THR A 86 11.19 0.75 -3.09
N GLN A 87 10.47 0.45 -4.19
CA GLN A 87 10.76 1.01 -5.51
C GLN A 87 10.64 2.54 -5.51
N TRP A 88 9.63 3.09 -4.83
CA TRP A 88 9.44 4.54 -4.76
C TRP A 88 10.53 5.24 -3.97
N VAL A 89 10.89 4.70 -2.79
CA VAL A 89 11.97 5.22 -1.95
C VAL A 89 13.32 5.15 -2.68
N ALA A 90 13.57 4.09 -3.44
CA ALA A 90 14.78 3.92 -4.24
C ALA A 90 14.82 4.81 -5.50
N GLY A 91 13.74 5.52 -5.84
CA GLY A 91 13.64 6.29 -7.08
C GLY A 91 13.53 5.42 -8.33
N GLU A 92 13.17 4.14 -8.18
CA GLU A 92 12.94 3.20 -9.29
C GLU A 92 11.51 3.28 -9.83
N ALA A 93 10.56 3.80 -9.05
CA ALA A 93 9.20 4.00 -9.51
C ALA A 93 9.08 5.24 -10.41
N GLN A 94 8.29 5.12 -11.47
CA GLN A 94 7.85 6.26 -12.27
C GLN A 94 6.82 7.07 -11.47
N THR A 95 7.00 8.38 -11.44
CA THR A 95 6.04 9.29 -10.79
C THR A 95 5.35 10.19 -11.80
N CYS A 96 4.19 10.74 -11.42
CA CYS A 96 3.59 11.84 -12.18
C CYS A 96 4.49 13.10 -12.13
N GLU A 97 4.19 14.10 -12.97
CA GLU A 97 4.97 15.35 -13.04
C GLU A 97 4.95 16.15 -11.73
N HIS A 98 3.91 15.99 -10.91
CA HIS A 98 3.85 16.56 -9.56
C HIS A 98 4.88 15.97 -8.60
N ASN A 99 5.57 14.89 -8.99
CA ASN A 99 6.68 14.27 -8.28
C ASN A 99 6.38 14.02 -6.80
N PRO A 100 5.36 13.22 -6.46
CA PRO A 100 5.15 12.78 -5.08
C PRO A 100 6.44 12.14 -4.57
N ARG A 101 6.92 12.62 -3.43
CA ARG A 101 8.10 12.08 -2.75
C ARG A 101 7.66 11.36 -1.50
N TRP A 102 8.33 10.26 -1.20
CA TRP A 102 8.06 9.46 0.00
C TRP A 102 8.28 10.24 1.31
N ASN A 103 9.07 11.32 1.27
CA ASN A 103 9.30 12.25 2.39
C ASN A 103 8.64 13.63 2.15
N GLY A 104 7.67 13.71 1.25
CA GLY A 104 6.92 14.92 0.96
C GLY A 104 5.53 14.91 1.60
N PRO A 105 4.81 16.05 1.55
CA PRO A 105 3.49 16.16 2.15
C PRO A 105 2.37 15.51 1.31
N ILE A 106 2.68 15.09 0.07
CA ILE A 106 1.70 14.53 -0.86
C ILE A 106 1.81 13.01 -0.82
N PRO A 107 0.74 12.28 -0.47
CA PRO A 107 0.78 10.82 -0.47
C PRO A 107 0.98 10.28 -1.89
N GLY A 108 1.67 9.14 -1.97
CA GLY A 108 1.80 8.34 -3.18
C GLY A 108 0.67 7.35 -3.31
N MET A 109 0.25 7.12 -4.54
CA MET A 109 -0.75 6.13 -4.94
C MET A 109 -0.08 5.10 -5.81
N ALA A 110 -0.19 3.83 -5.48
CA ALA A 110 0.26 2.70 -6.29
C ALA A 110 -0.88 1.70 -6.48
N VAL A 111 -0.83 0.94 -7.57
CA VAL A 111 -1.83 -0.10 -7.86
C VAL A 111 -1.18 -1.39 -8.34
N ALA A 112 -1.78 -2.51 -8.00
CA ALA A 112 -1.26 -3.83 -8.33
C ALA A 112 -1.22 -4.10 -9.85
N TRP A 113 -2.24 -3.66 -10.59
CA TRP A 113 -2.33 -3.82 -12.05
C TRP A 113 -1.42 -2.87 -12.86
N LYS A 114 -0.66 -1.99 -12.19
CA LYS A 114 0.30 -1.08 -12.84
C LYS A 114 1.56 -0.92 -11.98
N PRO A 115 2.35 -1.99 -11.81
CA PRO A 115 3.52 -1.99 -10.94
C PRO A 115 4.59 -1.01 -11.44
N GLY A 116 5.31 -0.40 -10.48
CA GLY A 116 6.39 0.55 -10.77
C GLY A 116 5.91 1.98 -11.05
N VAL A 117 4.63 2.28 -10.85
CA VAL A 117 4.08 3.65 -10.96
C VAL A 117 3.60 4.11 -9.60
N VAL A 118 3.97 5.33 -9.21
CA VAL A 118 3.45 6.04 -8.04
C VAL A 118 2.96 7.43 -8.42
N ALA A 119 1.64 7.65 -8.39
CA ALA A 119 1.02 8.94 -8.72
C ALA A 119 0.56 9.70 -7.47
N CYS A 120 0.38 11.02 -7.56
CA CYS A 120 -0.30 11.78 -6.51
C CYS A 120 -1.83 11.60 -6.61
N PRO A 121 -2.62 12.00 -5.59
CA PRO A 121 -4.08 11.91 -5.62
C PRO A 121 -4.74 12.73 -6.74
N SER A 122 -4.06 13.76 -7.26
CA SER A 122 -4.57 14.56 -8.38
C SER A 122 -4.35 13.91 -9.76
N CYS A 123 -3.62 12.80 -9.83
CA CYS A 123 -3.29 12.09 -11.08
C CYS A 123 -3.76 10.64 -11.06
N LEU A 124 -4.89 10.35 -10.41
CA LEU A 124 -5.42 8.98 -10.27
C LEU A 124 -5.80 8.35 -11.61
N GLU A 125 -6.05 9.14 -12.65
CA GLU A 125 -6.26 8.66 -14.02
C GLU A 125 -5.06 7.89 -14.58
N LEU A 126 -3.85 8.13 -14.06
CA LEU A 126 -2.68 7.33 -14.42
C LEU A 126 -2.80 5.87 -13.96
N HIS A 127 -3.72 5.56 -13.04
CA HIS A 127 -4.03 4.21 -12.59
C HIS A 127 -5.29 3.63 -13.22
N GLU A 128 -5.80 4.23 -14.30
CA GLU A 128 -6.93 3.67 -15.04
C GLU A 128 -6.71 2.19 -15.37
N VAL A 129 -7.74 1.42 -15.09
CA VAL A 129 -7.75 -0.03 -15.26
C VAL A 129 -8.34 -0.37 -16.63
N SER A 130 -7.68 -1.26 -17.37
CA SER A 130 -8.24 -1.78 -18.62
C SER A 130 -9.39 -2.74 -18.34
N GLU A 131 -10.24 -3.02 -19.34
CA GLU A 131 -11.36 -3.97 -19.18
C GLU A 131 -10.88 -5.36 -18.72
N VAL A 132 -9.73 -5.82 -19.22
CA VAL A 132 -9.14 -7.12 -18.84
C VAL A 132 -8.64 -7.09 -17.41
N GLU A 133 -7.90 -6.05 -17.03
CA GLU A 133 -7.37 -5.90 -15.66
C GLU A 133 -8.49 -5.70 -14.64
N ASN A 134 -9.60 -5.05 -15.04
CA ASN A 134 -10.78 -4.87 -14.18
C ASN A 134 -11.52 -6.18 -13.88
N ARG A 135 -11.12 -7.27 -14.54
CA ARG A 135 -11.62 -8.63 -14.31
C ARG A 135 -10.54 -9.58 -13.83
N ARG A 136 -9.28 -9.15 -13.76
CA ARG A 136 -8.16 -9.99 -13.34
C ARG A 136 -7.96 -9.84 -11.83
N CYS A 137 -7.83 -10.96 -11.13
CA CYS A 137 -7.41 -10.95 -9.74
C CYS A 137 -5.90 -10.68 -9.64
N ASP A 138 -5.51 -9.68 -8.86
CA ASP A 138 -4.11 -9.31 -8.65
C ASP A 138 -3.31 -10.32 -7.82
N CYS A 139 -4.01 -11.21 -7.09
CA CYS A 139 -3.38 -12.29 -6.32
C CYS A 139 -3.08 -13.52 -7.19
N CYS A 140 -4.10 -14.08 -7.84
CA CYS A 140 -4.01 -15.37 -8.54
C CYS A 140 -4.00 -15.26 -10.07
N GLY A 141 -4.19 -14.07 -10.63
CA GLY A 141 -4.25 -13.83 -12.07
C GLY A 141 -5.51 -14.34 -12.77
N ARG A 142 -6.46 -14.94 -12.03
CA ARG A 142 -7.73 -15.42 -12.59
C ARG A 142 -8.52 -14.25 -13.19
N ILE A 143 -8.99 -14.43 -14.43
CA ILE A 143 -10.00 -13.55 -15.01
C ILE A 143 -11.37 -14.05 -14.57
N THR A 144 -12.10 -13.24 -13.81
CA THR A 144 -13.43 -13.59 -13.29
C THR A 144 -14.52 -13.34 -14.33
N ASP A 145 -15.61 -14.09 -14.24
CA ASP A 145 -16.81 -13.79 -15.00
C ASP A 145 -17.43 -12.46 -14.52
N PRO A 146 -18.14 -11.70 -15.40
CA PRO A 146 -18.71 -10.41 -15.01
C PRO A 146 -19.69 -10.49 -13.83
N SER A 147 -20.32 -11.65 -13.63
CA SER A 147 -21.23 -11.91 -12.50
C SER A 147 -20.52 -12.18 -11.18
N GLU A 148 -19.26 -12.64 -11.20
CA GLU A 148 -18.44 -12.81 -9.99
C GLU A 148 -17.75 -11.50 -9.63
N GLY A 149 -17.22 -10.80 -10.64
CA GLY A 149 -16.58 -9.50 -10.51
C GLY A 149 -15.21 -9.56 -9.84
N ILE A 150 -14.60 -8.38 -9.67
CA ILE A 150 -13.40 -8.16 -8.88
C ILE A 150 -13.77 -7.18 -7.78
N ARG A 151 -13.34 -7.49 -6.56
CA ARG A 151 -13.56 -6.63 -5.41
C ARG A 151 -12.32 -5.78 -5.13
N PRO A 152 -12.43 -4.45 -5.08
CA PRO A 152 -11.30 -3.60 -4.76
C PRO A 152 -10.93 -3.70 -3.27
N VAL A 153 -9.64 -3.60 -2.99
CA VAL A 153 -9.06 -3.42 -1.65
C VAL A 153 -8.00 -2.32 -1.72
N THR A 154 -7.97 -1.46 -0.71
CA THR A 154 -6.95 -0.42 -0.56
C THR A 154 -6.26 -0.61 0.78
N LEU A 155 -4.95 -0.76 0.74
CA LEU A 155 -4.08 -0.75 1.91
C LEU A 155 -3.39 0.61 1.99
N SER A 156 -3.34 1.22 3.17
CA SER A 156 -2.61 2.46 3.41
C SER A 156 -1.58 2.25 4.51
N THR A 157 -0.36 2.71 4.29
CA THR A 157 0.67 2.83 5.33
C THR A 157 1.31 4.21 5.27
N GLY A 158 0.84 5.11 6.13
CA GLY A 158 1.33 6.49 6.19
C GLY A 158 1.15 7.20 4.85
N ILE A 159 2.26 7.37 4.13
CA ILE A 159 2.35 8.19 2.91
C ILE A 159 2.12 7.41 1.61
N LEU A 160 1.97 6.08 1.64
CA LEU A 160 1.67 5.28 0.44
C LEU A 160 0.34 4.57 0.56
N TRP A 161 -0.46 4.68 -0.50
CA TRP A 161 -1.69 3.93 -0.69
C TRP A 161 -1.49 2.93 -1.81
N TYR A 162 -1.92 1.69 -1.57
CA TYR A 162 -1.80 0.59 -2.50
C TYR A 162 -3.17 -0.03 -2.76
N ARG A 163 -3.63 0.04 -4.00
CA ARG A 163 -4.92 -0.56 -4.41
C ARG A 163 -4.70 -1.84 -5.20
N ALA A 164 -5.55 -2.83 -4.94
CA ALA A 164 -5.60 -4.08 -5.67
C ALA A 164 -7.05 -4.53 -5.88
N GLY A 165 -7.28 -5.42 -6.83
CA GLY A 165 -8.51 -6.12 -7.10
C GLY A 165 -8.36 -7.61 -6.82
N ALA A 166 -9.24 -8.17 -6.00
CA ALA A 166 -9.24 -9.60 -5.67
C ALA A 166 -10.56 -10.29 -6.04
N CYS A 167 -10.46 -11.53 -6.51
CA CYS A 167 -11.63 -12.41 -6.63
C CYS A 167 -12.11 -12.84 -5.24
N ASN A 168 -13.29 -13.46 -5.16
CA ASN A 168 -13.88 -13.86 -3.87
C ASN A 168 -12.98 -14.80 -3.04
N ASP A 169 -12.23 -15.69 -3.69
CA ASP A 169 -11.34 -16.65 -3.01
C ASP A 169 -10.07 -15.99 -2.46
N CYS A 170 -9.62 -14.89 -3.09
CA CYS A 170 -8.43 -14.14 -2.69
C CYS A 170 -8.75 -12.90 -1.86
N PHE A 171 -10.03 -12.55 -1.73
CA PHE A 171 -10.45 -11.35 -1.01
C PHE A 171 -10.24 -11.53 0.50
N PRO A 172 -9.69 -10.54 1.22
CA PRO A 172 -9.34 -10.65 2.64
C PRO A 172 -10.56 -10.52 3.59
N PHE A 173 -11.64 -11.27 3.35
CA PHE A 173 -12.90 -11.14 4.09
C PHE A 173 -12.79 -11.41 5.59
N ASP A 174 -11.87 -12.30 5.99
CA ASP A 174 -11.70 -12.64 7.40
C ASP A 174 -11.13 -11.45 8.22
N LEU A 175 -10.56 -10.43 7.58
CA LEU A 175 -9.93 -9.30 8.27
C LEU A 175 -10.98 -8.37 8.91
N ALA A 176 -12.02 -7.99 8.18
CA ALA A 176 -13.05 -7.07 8.67
C ALA A 176 -14.02 -7.73 9.66
N GLU A 177 -14.25 -9.05 9.57
CA GLU A 177 -15.02 -9.79 10.59
C GLU A 177 -14.18 -10.03 11.87
N ARG A 178 -12.90 -10.42 11.76
CA ARG A 178 -12.02 -10.64 12.93
C ARG A 178 -11.68 -9.37 13.71
N LEU A 179 -11.62 -8.22 13.06
CA LEU A 179 -11.39 -6.93 13.74
C LEU A 179 -12.63 -6.38 14.47
N ARG A 180 -13.81 -7.01 14.28
CA ARG A 180 -15.06 -6.67 14.98
C ARG A 180 -15.37 -7.59 16.17
N SER A 181 -14.67 -8.71 16.33
CA SER A 181 -14.82 -9.69 17.43
C SER A 181 -13.80 -9.49 18.53
#